data_AF-A0A4U7D3M3-F1
#
_entry.id   AF-A0A4U7D3M3-F1
#
_cell.length_a   1.000
_cell.length_b   1.000
_cell.length_c   1.000
_cell.angle_alpha   90.00
_cell.angle_beta   90.00
_cell.angle_gamma   90.00
#
_symmetry.space_group_name_H-M   'P 1'
#
loop_
_entity.id
_entity.type
_entity.pdbx_description
1 polymer ?
#
loop_
_entity_poly.entity_id
_entity_poly.type
_entity_poly.pdbx_seq_one_letter_code
_entity_poly.pdbx_strand_id
1 'polypeptide(L)' 'IELGADELVVVVGYLKEVIIDHYGDEYEGVPITYAHQREQNGLAHALLTVEEYIDDDFMLILGDNVFEA' A
#
# COMPACT_ATOMS: atom_id res chain seq x y z
N ILE A 1 -7.77 -10.73 -5.50
CA ILE A 1 -6.56 -10.86 -4.62
C ILE A 1 -6.34 -12.33 -4.24
N GLU A 2 -5.38 -13.00 -4.87
CA GLU A 2 -5.20 -14.45 -4.74
C GLU A 2 -4.30 -14.87 -3.57
N LEU A 3 -3.51 -13.93 -3.03
CA LEU A 3 -2.65 -14.16 -1.87
C LEU A 3 -3.38 -14.12 -0.51
N GLY A 4 -4.71 -13.85 -0.52
CA GLY A 4 -5.54 -13.89 0.68
C GLY A 4 -5.36 -12.72 1.65
N ALA A 5 -4.98 -11.53 1.15
CA ALA A 5 -4.93 -10.33 1.99
C ALA A 5 -6.34 -9.80 2.28
N ASP A 6 -6.63 -9.56 3.56
CA ASP A 6 -7.91 -8.99 4.03
C ASP A 6 -7.94 -7.45 4.00
N GLU A 7 -6.78 -6.79 3.93
CA GLU A 7 -6.62 -5.34 3.82
C GLU A 7 -5.39 -4.99 2.97
N LEU A 8 -5.45 -3.86 2.27
CA LEU A 8 -4.32 -3.27 1.55
C LEU A 8 -3.91 -1.94 2.19
N VAL A 9 -2.65 -1.83 2.62
CA VAL A 9 -2.05 -0.55 3.03
C VAL A 9 -1.09 -0.09 1.93
N VAL A 10 -1.46 0.96 1.21
CA VAL A 10 -0.73 1.46 0.04
C VAL A 10 0.04 2.73 0.41
N VAL A 11 1.36 2.66 0.40
CA VAL A 11 2.22 3.83 0.56
C VAL A 11 2.27 4.61 -0.75
N VAL A 12 1.79 5.84 -0.73
CA VAL A 12 1.74 6.75 -1.87
C VAL A 12 2.66 7.96 -1.66
N GLY A 13 3.09 8.57 -2.75
CA GLY A 13 3.95 9.75 -2.75
C GLY A 13 3.64 10.67 -3.93
N TYR A 14 4.52 10.70 -4.92
CA TYR A 14 4.33 11.48 -6.14
C TYR A 14 3.05 11.06 -6.89
N LEU A 15 2.22 12.05 -7.27
CA LEU A 15 0.92 11.86 -7.94
C LEU A 15 -0.03 10.90 -7.22
N LYS A 16 0.01 10.86 -5.88
CA LYS A 16 -0.89 10.02 -5.07
C LYS A 16 -2.36 10.21 -5.43
N GLU A 17 -2.78 11.41 -5.81
CA GLU A 17 -4.17 11.72 -6.14
C GLU A 17 -4.64 10.88 -7.33
N VAL A 18 -3.77 10.63 -8.32
CA VAL A 18 -4.10 9.78 -9.47
C VAL A 18 -4.33 8.33 -9.04
N ILE A 19 -3.55 7.84 -8.07
CA ILE A 19 -3.68 6.48 -7.55
C ILE A 19 -4.97 6.35 -6.75
N ILE A 20 -5.20 7.30 -5.82
CA ILE A 20 -6.39 7.33 -4.95
C ILE A 20 -7.66 7.48 -5.79
N ASP A 21 -7.67 8.38 -6.79
CA ASP A 21 -8.84 8.58 -7.65
C ASP A 21 -9.15 7.36 -8.52
N HIS A 22 -8.14 6.56 -8.88
CA HIS A 22 -8.33 5.36 -9.70
C HIS A 22 -8.88 4.19 -8.90
N TYR A 23 -8.36 3.95 -7.70
CA TYR A 23 -8.69 2.77 -6.90
C TYR A 23 -9.76 3.04 -5.83
N GLY A 24 -9.94 4.29 -5.41
CA GLY A 24 -10.86 4.63 -4.31
C GLY A 24 -10.48 3.92 -3.01
N ASP A 25 -11.48 3.59 -2.20
CA ASP A 25 -11.31 3.03 -0.86
C ASP A 25 -11.33 1.48 -0.83
N GLU A 26 -11.49 0.80 -1.98
CA GLU A 26 -11.60 -0.65 -2.06
C GLU A 26 -11.19 -1.17 -3.44
N TYR A 27 -10.47 -2.30 -3.49
CA TYR A 27 -10.19 -3.04 -4.71
C TYR A 27 -10.60 -4.51 -4.59
N GLU A 28 -11.47 -4.96 -5.50
CA GLU A 28 -12.03 -6.33 -5.50
C GLU A 28 -12.63 -6.78 -4.15
N GLY A 29 -13.30 -5.88 -3.41
CA GLY A 29 -13.88 -6.21 -2.10
C GLY A 29 -12.90 -6.11 -0.94
N VAL A 30 -11.64 -5.73 -1.18
CA VAL A 30 -10.61 -5.58 -0.15
C VAL A 30 -10.36 -4.10 0.12
N PRO A 31 -10.52 -3.62 1.37
CA PRO A 31 -10.36 -2.22 1.72
C PRO A 31 -8.92 -1.72 1.49
N ILE A 32 -8.80 -0.46 1.08
CA ILE A 32 -7.51 0.21 0.87
C ILE A 32 -7.34 1.36 1.86
N THR A 33 -6.23 1.33 2.61
CA THR A 33 -5.74 2.44 3.42
C THR A 33 -4.53 3.09 2.74
N TYR A 34 -4.52 4.41 2.61
CA TYR A 34 -3.40 5.14 1.98
C TYR A 34 -2.52 5.84 3.02
N ALA A 35 -1.24 5.50 3.04
CA ALA A 35 -0.23 6.19 3.84
C ALA A 35 0.63 7.08 2.93
N HIS A 36 0.93 8.31 3.36
CA HIS A 36 1.64 9.27 2.52
C HIS A 36 3.12 9.39 2.90
N GLN A 37 4.00 8.87 2.06
CA GLN A 37 5.43 9.12 2.14
C GLN A 37 5.77 10.48 1.51
N ARG A 38 5.77 11.53 2.34
CA ARG A 38 6.04 12.91 1.89
C ARG A 38 7.46 13.11 1.33
N GLU A 39 8.43 12.41 1.90
CA GLU A 39 9.84 12.46 1.52
C GLU A 39 10.31 11.06 1.12
N GLN A 40 10.91 10.93 -0.06
CA GLN A 40 11.37 9.66 -0.62
C GLN A 40 12.69 9.19 0.01
N ASN A 41 12.70 9.02 1.34
CA ASN A 41 13.85 8.60 2.13
C ASN A 41 14.07 7.06 2.11
N GLY A 42 13.56 6.38 1.09
CA GLY A 42 13.73 4.95 0.88
C GLY A 42 12.67 4.06 1.54
N LEU A 43 12.86 2.74 1.38
CA LEU A 43 11.89 1.70 1.78
C LEU A 43 11.68 1.63 3.29
N ALA A 44 12.74 1.73 4.09
CA ALA A 44 12.59 1.70 5.55
C ALA A 44 11.73 2.86 6.06
N HIS A 45 11.90 4.06 5.48
CA HIS A 45 11.04 5.20 5.79
C HIS A 45 9.59 4.97 5.35
N ALA A 46 9.36 4.32 4.21
CA ALA A 46 8.01 3.95 3.76
C ALA A 46 7.32 3.01 4.76
N LEU A 47 8.04 2.00 5.27
CA LEU A 47 7.50 1.08 6.28
C LEU A 47 7.16 1.80 7.59
N LEU A 48 7.97 2.77 8.01
CA LEU A 48 7.64 3.59 9.18
C LEU A 48 6.39 4.44 8.99
N THR A 49 6.00 4.79 7.75
CA THR A 49 4.76 5.55 7.50
C THR A 49 3.49 4.72 7.68
N VAL A 50 3.61 3.40 7.80
CA VAL A 50 2.48 2.47 7.93
C VAL A 50 2.48 1.69 9.24
N GLU A 51 3.42 2.00 10.14
CA GLU A 51 3.59 1.29 11.41
C GLU A 51 2.30 1.24 12.24
N GLU A 52 1.50 2.32 12.23
CA GLU A 52 0.24 2.39 12.98
C GLU A 52 -0.93 1.61 12.36
N TYR A 53 -0.79 1.11 11.14
CA TYR A 53 -1.83 0.35 10.42
C TYR A 53 -1.56 -1.16 10.42
N ILE A 54 -0.42 -1.61 10.95
CA ILE A 54 0.02 -3.00 10.88
C ILE A 54 0.17 -3.56 12.29
N ASP A 55 -0.77 -4.43 12.67
CA ASP A 55 -0.81 -5.02 14.01
C ASP A 55 -0.34 -6.50 14.05
N ASP A 56 -0.11 -7.13 12.89
CA ASP A 56 0.25 -8.55 12.76
C ASP A 56 1.22 -8.77 11.58
N ASP A 57 1.57 -10.04 11.31
CA ASP A 57 2.36 -10.45 10.16
C ASP A 57 1.80 -9.87 8.85
N PHE A 58 2.67 -9.29 8.02
CA PHE A 58 2.29 -8.60 6.79
C PHE A 58 3.11 -9.07 5.59
N MET A 59 2.54 -8.90 4.40
CA MET A 59 3.24 -9.07 3.13
C MET A 59 3.74 -7.73 2.62
N LEU A 60 5.00 -7.69 2.19
CA LEU A 60 5.57 -6.52 1.52
C LEU A 60 5.68 -6.77 0.01
N ILE A 61 5.02 -5.92 -0.76
CA ILE A 61 5.10 -5.90 -2.23
C ILE A 61 5.53 -4.50 -2.65
N LEU A 62 6.54 -4.40 -3.52
CA LEU A 62 6.88 -3.13 -4.17
C LEU A 62 5.92 -2.91 -5.34
N GLY A 63 5.33 -1.72 -5.42
CA GLY A 63 4.28 -1.41 -6.40
C GLY A 63 4.72 -1.42 -7.87
N ASP A 64 6.03 -1.53 -8.12
CA ASP A 64 6.63 -1.67 -9.45
C ASP A 64 6.95 -3.13 -9.82
N ASN A 65 6.79 -4.08 -8.90
CA ASN A 65 7.02 -5.48 -9.16
C ASN A 65 5.77 -6.14 -9.74
N VAL A 66 5.99 -6.96 -10.77
CA VAL A 66 4.96 -7.81 -11.38
C VAL A 66 5.28 -9.26 -11.05
N PHE A 67 4.31 -9.98 -10.51
CA PHE A 67 4.42 -11.39 -10.15
C PHE A 67 3.32 -12.20 -10.83
N GLU A 68 3.59 -13.48 -11.05
CA GLU A 68 2.60 -14.50 -11.40
C GLU A 68 2.69 -15.55 -10.29
N ALA A 69 1.58 -15.81 -9.61
CA ALA A 69 1.50 -16.66 -8.43
C ALA A 69 0.32 -17.63 -8.55
#